data_AF-A0A965LX97-F1
#
_entry.id   AF-A0A965LX97-F1
#
_cell.length_a   1.000
_cell.length_b   1.000
_cell.length_c   1.000
_cell.angle_alpha   90.00
_cell.angle_beta   90.00
_cell.angle_gamma   90.00
#
_symmetry.space_group_name_H-M   'P 1'
#
loop_
_entity.id
_entity.type
_entity.pdbx_description
1 polymer ?
#
loop_
_entity_poly.entity_id
_entity_poly.type
_entity_poly.pdbx_seq_one_letter_code
_entity_poly.pdbx_strand_id
1 'polypeptide(L)'
;MSGATAWQTLARITLPVSAPAVFAAGLLIFILSAELYTIPGIIGTTAGFTTMPWKIYLDSTQFPVHRAHAAASGTILLLVTIAGVWMQRRVSRVSERYVTVSGKGFRGSPLRLGRSGTIIALALIGFYVLCADILPFGALLVSSFMKFSSGVISPEVLTLDQYRDVLRIENVRTAVVNTIMLGLMAGALCLLAGLAISYAEIRAPGPATRSLAFIGVLPVAVPGLVFGIGLLWTYLQTPLYGSIWILLLAYVAKFLPYGIMVSHSGVLQIH
;
A
#
# COMPACT_ATOMS: atom_id res chain seq x y z
N MET A 1 20.63 37.23 -4.99
CA MET A 1 20.71 36.05 -4.12
C MET A 1 21.45 36.48 -2.86
N SER A 2 20.70 36.78 -1.80
CA SER A 2 21.25 37.33 -0.55
C SER A 2 22.01 36.23 0.19
N GLY A 3 23.36 36.23 0.13
CA GLY A 3 24.35 35.69 1.09
C GLY A 3 24.21 34.30 1.74
N ALA A 4 23.10 33.58 1.62
CA ALA A 4 22.84 32.33 2.31
C ALA A 4 23.42 31.15 1.54
N THR A 5 24.14 30.28 2.24
CA THR A 5 24.68 29.05 1.64
C THR A 5 23.57 28.03 1.37
N ALA A 6 23.82 27.08 0.46
CA ALA A 6 22.88 25.99 0.17
C ALA A 6 22.47 25.22 1.44
N TRP A 7 23.41 25.02 2.36
CA TRP A 7 23.15 24.38 3.66
C TRP A 7 22.22 25.20 4.55
N GLN A 8 22.41 26.53 4.62
CA GLN A 8 21.52 27.41 5.38
C GLN A 8 20.10 27.42 4.80
N THR A 9 19.97 27.41 3.48
CA THR A 9 18.69 27.31 2.77
C THR A 9 18.03 25.95 3.02
N LEU A 10 18.80 24.86 3.00
CA LEU A 10 18.31 23.51 3.30
C LEU A 10 17.77 23.44 4.75
N ALA A 11 18.60 23.81 5.72
CA ALA A 11 18.28 23.62 7.14
C ALA A 11 17.21 24.59 7.66
N ARG A 12 17.18 25.85 7.18
CA ARG A 12 16.26 26.88 7.71
C ARG A 12 14.98 27.05 6.92
N ILE A 13 14.96 26.64 5.65
CA ILE A 13 13.80 26.84 4.77
C ILE A 13 13.27 25.49 4.29
N THR A 14 14.12 24.68 3.64
CA THR A 14 13.65 23.47 2.95
C THR A 14 13.19 22.39 3.93
N LEU A 15 14.00 22.04 4.93
CA LEU A 15 13.67 21.02 5.93
C LEU A 15 12.44 21.39 6.77
N PRO A 16 12.28 22.61 7.32
CA PRO A 16 11.10 22.97 8.08
C PRO A 16 9.81 22.97 7.24
N VAL A 17 9.90 23.39 5.98
CA VAL A 17 8.73 23.38 5.05
C VAL A 17 8.38 21.96 4.61
N SER A 18 9.37 21.08 4.44
CA SER A 18 9.11 19.67 4.09
C SER A 18 8.78 18.78 5.29
N ALA A 19 9.11 19.20 6.52
CA ALA A 19 8.92 18.39 7.73
C ALA A 19 7.48 17.91 7.93
N PRO A 20 6.40 18.70 7.74
CA PRO A 20 5.03 18.21 7.84
C PRO A 20 4.73 17.11 6.80
N ALA A 21 5.24 17.25 5.57
CA ALA A 21 5.07 16.25 4.51
C ALA A 21 5.86 14.96 4.82
N VAL A 22 7.10 15.08 5.28
CA VAL A 22 7.94 13.95 5.69
C VAL A 22 7.30 13.21 6.87
N PHE A 23 6.76 13.94 7.85
CA PHE A 23 6.07 13.33 8.99
C PHE A 23 4.78 12.62 8.57
N ALA A 24 3.97 13.24 7.70
CA ALA A 24 2.77 12.61 7.16
C ALA A 24 3.10 11.34 6.36
N ALA A 25 4.16 11.37 5.54
CA ALA A 25 4.65 10.21 4.80
C ALA A 25 5.19 9.12 5.74
N GLY A 26 5.98 9.48 6.76
CA GLY A 26 6.49 8.56 7.76
C GLY A 26 5.37 7.87 8.55
N LEU A 27 4.32 8.62 8.90
CA LEU A 27 3.15 8.06 9.56
C LEU A 27 2.35 7.13 8.64
N LEU A 28 2.23 7.47 7.35
CA LEU A 28 1.65 6.56 6.35
C LEU A 28 2.45 5.26 6.24
N ILE A 29 3.79 5.34 6.17
CA ILE A 29 4.69 4.18 6.14
C ILE A 29 4.54 3.35 7.41
N PHE A 30 4.44 3.98 8.58
CA PHE A 30 4.20 3.30 9.84
C PHE A 30 2.90 2.51 9.82
N ILE A 31 1.80 3.12 9.36
CA ILE A 31 0.49 2.46 9.24
C ILE A 31 0.56 1.25 8.31
N LEU A 32 1.16 1.42 7.13
CA LEU A 32 1.31 0.34 6.15
C LEU A 32 2.24 -0.77 6.66
N SER A 33 3.29 -0.42 7.41
CA SER A 33 4.21 -1.40 7.99
C SER A 33 3.58 -2.15 9.16
N ALA A 34 2.73 -1.49 9.94
CA ALA A 34 2.07 -2.09 11.11
C ALA A 34 1.08 -3.19 10.73
N GLU A 35 0.56 -3.22 9.50
CA GLU A 35 -0.31 -4.29 9.01
C GLU A 35 0.42 -5.44 8.29
N LEU A 36 1.73 -5.32 8.05
CA LEU A 36 2.54 -6.39 7.45
C LEU A 36 2.65 -7.57 8.40
N TYR A 37 2.20 -8.75 7.95
CA TYR A 37 2.26 -9.97 8.76
C TYR A 37 3.24 -11.00 8.22
N THR A 38 3.39 -11.12 6.89
CA THR A 38 4.18 -12.20 6.27
C THR A 38 5.69 -12.01 6.48
N ILE A 39 6.24 -10.85 6.13
CA ILE A 39 7.69 -10.59 6.24
C ILE A 39 8.15 -10.64 7.71
N PRO A 40 7.50 -9.91 8.64
CA PRO A 40 7.90 -9.98 10.05
C PRO A 40 7.58 -11.34 10.67
N GLY A 41 6.58 -12.07 10.15
CA GLY A 41 6.29 -13.43 10.55
C GLY A 41 7.44 -14.38 10.25
N ILE A 42 7.89 -14.43 9.00
CA ILE A 42 8.95 -15.34 8.56
C ILE A 42 10.30 -15.02 9.23
N ILE A 43 10.68 -13.74 9.25
CA ILE A 43 11.98 -13.31 9.77
C ILE A 43 11.94 -13.28 11.30
N GLY A 44 10.88 -12.71 11.88
CA GLY A 44 10.76 -12.49 13.31
C GLY A 44 10.70 -13.79 14.09
N THR A 45 9.96 -14.79 13.63
CA THR A 45 9.92 -16.09 14.33
C THR A 45 11.29 -16.75 14.38
N THR A 46 12.06 -16.64 13.30
CA THR A 46 13.44 -17.16 13.24
C THR A 46 14.36 -16.39 14.18
N ALA A 47 14.09 -15.10 14.40
CA ALA A 47 14.81 -14.22 15.33
C ALA A 47 14.26 -14.24 16.78
N GLY A 48 13.27 -15.09 17.08
CA GLY A 48 12.72 -15.23 18.44
C GLY A 48 11.74 -14.12 18.87
N PHE A 49 11.21 -13.32 17.95
CA PHE A 49 10.16 -12.33 18.25
C PHE A 49 8.92 -12.52 17.37
N THR A 50 7.79 -11.98 17.80
CA THR A 50 6.53 -12.08 17.05
C THR A 50 5.84 -10.74 17.03
N THR A 51 5.34 -10.35 15.86
CA THR A 51 4.57 -9.12 15.69
C THR A 51 3.08 -9.35 15.93
N MET A 52 2.34 -8.30 16.28
CA MET A 52 0.88 -8.41 16.48
C MET A 52 0.15 -8.98 15.26
N PRO A 53 0.40 -8.52 14.01
CA PRO A 53 -0.24 -9.10 12.82
C PRO A 53 0.07 -10.59 12.66
N TRP A 54 1.32 -11.00 12.90
CA TRP A 54 1.68 -12.42 12.83
C TRP A 54 0.93 -13.24 13.88
N LYS A 55 0.82 -12.74 15.12
CA LYS A 55 0.07 -13.42 16.18
C LYS A 55 -1.42 -13.55 15.86
N ILE A 56 -2.05 -12.50 15.32
CA ILE A 56 -3.44 -12.55 14.85
C ILE A 56 -3.62 -13.65 13.81
N TYR A 57 -2.68 -13.77 12.86
CA TYR A 57 -2.70 -14.84 11.85
C TYR A 57 -2.58 -16.23 12.48
N LEU A 58 -1.60 -16.45 13.36
CA LEU A 58 -1.41 -17.73 14.04
C LEU A 58 -2.64 -18.14 14.85
N ASP A 59 -3.13 -17.25 15.72
CA ASP A 59 -4.28 -17.52 16.58
C ASP A 59 -5.59 -17.76 15.79
N SER A 60 -5.64 -17.34 14.51
CA SER A 60 -6.78 -17.53 13.62
C SER A 60 -6.69 -18.77 12.73
N THR A 61 -5.48 -19.28 12.47
CA THR A 61 -5.23 -20.34 11.48
C THR A 61 -4.64 -21.62 12.06
N GLN A 62 -3.94 -21.53 13.19
CA GLN A 62 -3.33 -22.68 13.85
C GLN A 62 -4.26 -23.27 14.89
N PHE A 63 -4.23 -24.61 15.01
CA PHE A 63 -5.03 -25.32 16.00
C PHE A 63 -4.25 -25.45 17.31
N PRO A 64 -4.88 -25.18 18.48
CA PRO A 64 -6.26 -24.73 18.66
C PRO A 64 -6.48 -23.26 18.27
N VAL A 65 -7.61 -22.98 17.61
CA VAL A 65 -7.93 -21.62 17.14
C VAL A 65 -8.37 -20.75 18.33
N HIS A 66 -7.64 -19.68 18.60
CA HIS A 66 -7.90 -18.75 19.70
C HIS A 66 -8.60 -17.47 19.21
N ARG A 67 -9.86 -17.60 18.74
CA ARG A 67 -10.62 -16.48 18.14
C ARG A 67 -10.72 -15.25 19.03
N ALA A 68 -10.91 -15.42 20.34
CA ALA A 68 -10.99 -14.30 21.28
C ALA A 68 -9.68 -13.51 21.36
N HIS A 69 -8.55 -14.20 21.39
CA HIS A 69 -7.23 -13.56 21.43
C HIS A 69 -6.92 -12.83 20.11
N ALA A 70 -7.21 -13.47 18.97
CA ALA A 70 -7.08 -12.85 17.66
C ALA A 70 -8.01 -11.63 17.49
N ALA A 71 -9.25 -11.69 17.96
CA ALA A 71 -10.19 -10.57 17.92
C ALA A 71 -9.74 -9.38 18.78
N ALA A 72 -9.26 -9.64 20.00
CA ALA A 72 -8.72 -8.61 20.89
C ALA A 72 -7.49 -7.93 20.27
N SER A 73 -6.54 -8.74 19.79
CA SER A 73 -5.32 -8.25 19.12
C SER A 73 -5.66 -7.46 17.84
N GLY A 74 -6.61 -7.95 17.04
CA GLY A 74 -7.09 -7.27 15.83
C GLY A 74 -7.79 -5.94 16.13
N THR A 75 -8.53 -5.86 17.24
CA THR A 75 -9.17 -4.62 17.70
C THR A 75 -8.12 -3.60 18.12
N ILE A 76 -7.08 -4.01 18.83
CA ILE A 76 -5.96 -3.13 19.20
C ILE A 76 -5.27 -2.60 17.94
N LEU A 77 -4.96 -3.47 16.97
CA LEU A 77 -4.34 -3.06 15.72
C LEU A 77 -5.23 -2.09 14.92
N LEU A 78 -6.54 -2.35 14.89
CA LEU A 78 -7.52 -1.43 14.29
C LEU A 78 -7.49 -0.06 14.96
N LEU A 79 -7.47 0.01 16.29
CA LEU A 79 -7.39 1.28 17.02
C LEU A 79 -6.08 2.04 16.74
N VAL A 80 -4.96 1.32 16.67
CA VAL A 80 -3.66 1.90 16.28
C VAL A 80 -3.72 2.46 14.86
N THR A 81 -4.31 1.74 13.91
CA THR A 81 -4.46 2.21 12.52
C THR A 81 -5.42 3.39 12.44
N ILE A 82 -6.55 3.39 13.15
CA ILE A 82 -7.47 4.54 13.20
C ILE A 82 -6.76 5.77 13.77
N ALA A 83 -6.04 5.62 14.88
CA ALA A 83 -5.27 6.70 15.48
C ALA A 83 -4.19 7.23 14.52
N GLY A 84 -3.46 6.32 13.87
CA GLY A 84 -2.45 6.66 12.86
C GLY A 84 -3.05 7.41 11.68
N VAL A 85 -4.14 6.92 11.08
CA VAL A 85 -4.84 7.58 9.97
C VAL A 85 -5.38 8.95 10.40
N TRP A 86 -5.93 9.05 11.61
CA TRP A 86 -6.41 10.32 12.15
C TRP A 86 -5.28 11.34 12.31
N MET A 87 -4.15 10.94 12.89
CA MET A 87 -2.95 11.77 13.01
C MET A 87 -2.40 12.15 11.62
N GLN A 88 -2.39 11.22 10.67
CA GLN A 88 -1.90 11.42 9.31
C GLN A 88 -2.75 12.46 8.56
N ARG A 89 -4.07 12.38 8.70
CA ARG A 89 -5.01 13.37 8.15
C ARG A 89 -4.85 14.73 8.82
N ARG A 90 -4.60 14.80 10.13
CA ARG A 90 -4.38 16.06 10.86
C ARG A 90 -3.11 16.77 10.37
N VAL A 91 -2.01 16.04 10.20
CA VAL A 91 -0.73 16.61 9.74
C VAL A 91 -0.78 16.96 8.26
N SER A 92 -1.42 16.13 7.42
CA SER A 92 -1.54 16.39 5.98
C SER A 92 -2.31 17.68 5.68
N ARG A 93 -3.36 17.99 6.45
CA ARG A 93 -4.10 19.27 6.34
C ARG A 93 -3.23 20.49 6.65
N VAL A 94 -2.26 20.33 7.54
CA VAL A 94 -1.27 21.39 7.84
C VAL A 94 -0.30 21.52 6.67
N SER A 95 0.17 20.40 6.11
CA SER A 95 1.05 20.39 4.92
C SER A 95 0.39 21.03 3.69
N GLU A 96 -0.91 20.80 3.46
CA GLU A 96 -1.68 21.44 2.37
C GLU A 96 -1.73 22.97 2.51
N ARG A 97 -1.70 23.51 3.73
CA ARG A 97 -1.62 24.97 3.99
C ARG A 97 -0.26 25.59 3.67
N TYR A 98 0.83 24.79 3.66
CA TYR A 98 2.17 25.28 3.29
C TYR A 98 2.37 25.36 1.77
N VAL A 99 1.44 24.79 0.98
CA VAL A 99 1.41 24.96 -0.49
C VAL A 99 0.61 26.23 -0.83
N THR A 100 1.18 27.39 -0.55
CA THR A 100 0.65 28.70 -1.00
C THR A 100 1.09 29.02 -2.43
N VAL A 101 0.94 28.07 -3.37
CA VAL A 101 1.03 28.40 -4.79
C VAL A 101 -0.38 28.64 -5.31
N SER A 102 -0.84 29.86 -5.08
CA SER A 102 -1.91 30.49 -5.86
C SER A 102 -1.56 30.44 -7.35
N GLY A 103 -2.59 30.31 -8.20
CA GLY A 103 -2.53 29.97 -9.63
C GLY A 103 -1.85 30.98 -10.57
N LYS A 104 -0.63 31.42 -10.25
CA LYS A 104 0.25 32.15 -11.16
C LYS A 104 1.66 31.57 -11.08
N GLY A 105 1.94 30.66 -12.03
CA GLY A 105 3.28 30.23 -12.45
C GLY A 105 4.31 30.06 -11.33
N PHE A 106 4.38 28.85 -10.75
CA PHE A 106 5.56 28.42 -9.99
C PHE A 106 6.79 28.45 -10.91
N ARG A 107 7.54 29.55 -10.89
CA ARG A 107 8.92 29.58 -11.39
C ARG A 107 9.83 29.20 -10.24
N GLY A 108 9.83 27.91 -9.89
CA GLY A 108 10.94 27.36 -9.15
C GLY A 108 12.21 27.66 -9.94
N SER A 109 13.08 28.53 -9.45
CA SER A 109 14.41 28.68 -10.05
C SER A 109 15.13 27.38 -9.71
N PRO A 110 15.35 26.46 -10.67
CA PRO A 110 16.08 25.23 -10.37
C PRO A 110 17.43 25.64 -9.80
N LEU A 111 17.86 24.98 -8.72
CA LEU A 111 19.21 25.15 -8.21
C LEU A 111 20.14 24.71 -9.35
N ARG A 112 20.84 25.67 -9.96
CA ARG A 112 21.80 25.38 -11.03
C ARG A 112 22.98 24.64 -10.41
N LEU A 113 22.88 23.31 -10.39
CA LEU A 113 23.99 22.44 -10.08
C LEU A 113 25.06 22.66 -11.14
N GLY A 114 26.28 22.97 -10.72
CA GLY A 114 27.43 22.89 -11.63
C GLY A 114 27.60 21.46 -12.16
N ARG A 115 28.43 21.27 -13.19
CA ARG A 115 28.67 19.93 -13.78
C ARG A 115 29.00 18.86 -12.73
N SER A 116 29.85 19.19 -11.75
CA SER A 116 30.19 18.31 -10.63
C SER A 116 28.99 18.01 -9.73
N GLY A 117 28.17 19.01 -9.41
CA GLY A 117 26.94 18.84 -8.62
C GLY A 117 25.93 17.94 -9.31
N THR A 118 25.77 18.05 -10.63
CA THR A 118 24.89 17.17 -11.40
C THR A 118 25.40 15.74 -11.43
N ILE A 119 26.72 15.52 -11.61
CA ILE A 119 27.31 14.18 -11.59
C ILE A 119 27.12 13.54 -10.21
N ILE A 120 27.36 14.27 -9.12
CA ILE A 120 27.15 13.75 -7.75
C ILE A 120 25.68 13.42 -7.51
N ALA A 121 24.75 14.30 -7.90
CA ALA A 121 23.32 14.05 -7.74
C ALA A 121 22.88 12.81 -8.54
N LEU A 122 23.33 12.67 -9.79
CA LEU A 122 23.03 11.50 -10.62
C LEU A 122 23.67 10.23 -10.06
N ALA A 123 24.89 10.29 -9.52
CA ALA A 123 25.54 9.16 -8.89
C ALA A 123 24.78 8.71 -7.63
N LEU A 124 24.32 9.64 -6.79
CA LEU A 124 23.54 9.32 -5.60
C LEU A 124 22.17 8.73 -5.94
N ILE A 125 21.44 9.32 -6.90
CA ILE A 125 20.16 8.79 -7.37
C ILE A 125 20.37 7.43 -8.03
N GLY A 126 21.38 7.30 -8.89
CA GLY A 126 21.73 6.05 -9.56
C GLY A 126 22.12 4.96 -8.57
N PHE A 127 22.89 5.28 -7.54
CA PHE A 127 23.23 4.35 -6.46
C PHE A 127 22.00 3.93 -5.65
N TYR A 128 21.12 4.87 -5.32
CA TYR A 128 19.85 4.56 -4.65
C TYR A 128 18.98 3.63 -5.48
N VAL A 129 18.73 3.95 -6.76
CA VAL A 129 17.93 3.10 -7.67
C VAL A 129 18.60 1.73 -7.87
N LEU A 130 19.93 1.70 -7.97
CA LEU A 130 20.68 0.46 -8.08
C LEU A 130 20.44 -0.43 -6.84
N CYS A 131 20.60 0.12 -5.64
CA CYS A 131 20.49 -0.64 -4.40
C CYS A 131 19.04 -0.99 -4.01
N ALA A 132 18.11 -0.05 -4.19
CA ALA A 132 16.73 -0.21 -3.76
C ALA A 132 15.88 -1.02 -4.75
N ASP A 133 16.13 -0.87 -6.06
CA ASP A 133 15.29 -1.47 -7.11
C ASP A 133 16.07 -2.51 -7.92
N ILE A 134 17.16 -2.10 -8.60
CA ILE A 134 17.81 -2.96 -9.60
C ILE A 134 18.39 -4.22 -8.96
N LEU A 135 19.05 -4.12 -7.80
CA LEU A 135 19.65 -5.28 -7.14
C LEU A 135 18.59 -6.28 -6.67
N PRO A 136 17.53 -5.91 -5.92
CA PRO A 136 16.49 -6.85 -5.52
C PRO A 136 15.74 -7.47 -6.71
N PHE A 137 15.32 -6.67 -7.69
CA PHE A 137 14.62 -7.20 -8.88
C PHE A 137 15.54 -8.03 -9.77
N GLY A 138 16.81 -7.64 -9.90
CA GLY A 138 17.82 -8.41 -10.62
C GLY A 138 18.11 -9.74 -9.94
N ALA A 139 18.22 -9.77 -8.61
CA ALA A 139 18.39 -11.01 -7.85
C ALA A 139 17.18 -11.94 -8.01
N LEU A 140 15.95 -11.40 -7.96
CA LEU A 140 14.73 -12.15 -8.22
C LEU A 140 14.69 -12.70 -9.67
N LEU A 141 15.10 -11.88 -10.64
CA LEU A 141 15.16 -12.28 -12.03
C LEU A 141 16.16 -13.42 -12.23
N VAL A 142 17.38 -13.31 -11.71
CA VAL A 142 18.38 -14.39 -11.79
C VAL A 142 17.86 -15.64 -11.07
N SER A 143 17.30 -15.49 -9.87
CA SER A 143 16.74 -16.59 -9.08
C SER A 143 15.62 -17.33 -9.82
N SER A 144 14.84 -16.63 -10.65
CA SER A 144 13.77 -17.25 -11.46
C SER A 144 14.29 -18.25 -12.50
N PHE A 145 15.54 -18.13 -12.93
CA PHE A 145 16.20 -19.07 -13.85
C PHE A 145 16.93 -20.20 -13.12
N MET A 146 17.08 -20.13 -11.80
CA MET A 146 17.86 -21.11 -11.05
C MET A 146 17.04 -22.38 -10.78
N LYS A 147 17.63 -23.56 -11.04
CA LYS A 147 17.04 -24.88 -10.74
C LYS A 147 16.70 -25.07 -9.26
N PHE A 148 17.52 -24.49 -8.38
CA PHE A 148 17.34 -24.50 -6.94
C PHE A 148 17.94 -23.21 -6.36
N SER A 149 17.43 -22.77 -5.21
CA SER A 149 17.95 -21.58 -4.52
C SER A 149 19.35 -21.88 -3.96
N SER A 150 20.39 -21.34 -4.61
CA SER A 150 21.79 -21.42 -4.15
C SER A 150 22.43 -20.05 -4.04
N GLY A 151 23.44 -19.90 -3.17
CA GLY A 151 24.24 -18.68 -3.06
C GLY A 151 25.25 -18.50 -4.19
N VAL A 152 25.42 -19.51 -5.05
CA VAL A 152 26.35 -19.50 -6.19
C VAL A 152 25.53 -19.50 -7.47
N ILE A 153 25.82 -18.54 -8.36
CA ILE A 153 25.26 -18.46 -9.71
C ILE A 153 26.25 -19.14 -10.66
N SER A 154 25.88 -20.31 -11.17
CA SER A 154 26.63 -20.99 -12.22
C SER A 154 25.74 -21.25 -13.44
N PRO A 155 26.30 -21.29 -14.67
CA PRO A 155 25.52 -21.59 -15.87
C PRO A 155 24.78 -22.93 -15.80
N GLU A 156 25.28 -23.89 -15.03
CA GLU A 156 24.69 -25.23 -14.85
C GLU A 156 23.36 -25.21 -14.08
N VAL A 157 23.22 -24.21 -13.20
CA VAL A 157 22.02 -24.01 -12.37
C VAL A 157 20.98 -23.18 -13.12
N LEU A 158 21.35 -22.47 -14.19
CA LEU A 158 20.42 -21.68 -14.99
C LEU A 158 19.66 -22.56 -15.99
N THR A 159 18.32 -22.48 -16.00
CA THR A 159 17.44 -23.16 -16.95
C THR A 159 16.12 -22.38 -17.15
N LEU A 160 15.44 -22.69 -18.25
CA LEU A 160 14.06 -22.24 -18.53
C LEU A 160 13.01 -23.30 -18.17
N ASP A 161 13.42 -24.49 -17.72
CA ASP A 161 12.51 -25.61 -17.46
C ASP A 161 11.48 -25.28 -16.36
N GLN A 162 11.89 -24.49 -15.36
CA GLN A 162 11.00 -24.02 -14.28
C GLN A 162 9.75 -23.30 -14.83
N TYR A 163 9.88 -22.52 -15.90
CA TYR A 163 8.74 -21.85 -16.54
C TYR A 163 7.78 -22.84 -17.23
N ARG A 164 8.31 -23.94 -17.78
CA ARG A 164 7.48 -24.99 -18.39
C ARG A 164 6.76 -25.79 -17.31
N ASP A 165 7.46 -26.12 -16.23
CA ASP A 165 6.92 -26.92 -15.14
C ASP A 165 5.90 -26.14 -14.33
N VAL A 166 6.15 -24.85 -14.04
CA VAL A 166 5.22 -24.01 -13.28
C VAL A 166 3.87 -23.84 -13.98
N LEU A 167 3.87 -23.79 -15.31
CA LEU A 167 2.65 -23.72 -16.12
C LEU A 167 1.86 -25.03 -16.15
N ARG A 168 2.47 -26.17 -15.80
CA ARG A 168 1.78 -27.46 -15.70
C ARG A 168 1.13 -27.67 -14.33
N ILE A 169 1.48 -26.88 -13.32
CA ILE A 169 0.91 -26.99 -11.98
C ILE A 169 -0.49 -26.38 -11.98
N GLU A 170 -1.52 -27.21 -11.79
CA GLU A 170 -2.94 -26.77 -11.80
C GLU A 170 -3.21 -25.64 -10.81
N ASN A 171 -2.63 -25.73 -9.60
CA ASN A 171 -2.77 -24.71 -8.56
C ASN A 171 -2.21 -23.36 -9.01
N VAL A 172 -1.09 -23.35 -9.75
CA VAL A 172 -0.50 -22.11 -10.27
C VAL A 172 -1.39 -21.53 -11.35
N ARG A 173 -1.80 -22.35 -12.32
CA ARG A 173 -2.72 -21.90 -13.38
C ARG A 173 -4.02 -21.33 -12.81
N THR A 174 -4.61 -22.03 -11.84
CA THR A 174 -5.82 -21.58 -11.14
C THR A 174 -5.57 -20.29 -10.38
N ALA A 175 -4.45 -20.16 -9.65
CA ALA A 175 -4.10 -18.93 -8.94
C ALA A 175 -3.90 -17.74 -9.89
N VAL A 176 -3.25 -17.94 -11.04
CA VAL A 176 -3.04 -16.91 -12.07
C VAL A 176 -4.38 -16.44 -12.63
N VAL A 177 -5.24 -17.38 -13.06
CA VAL A 177 -6.57 -17.05 -13.60
C VAL A 177 -7.43 -16.35 -12.56
N ASN A 178 -7.47 -16.86 -11.33
CA ASN A 178 -8.21 -16.25 -10.23
C ASN A 178 -7.72 -14.83 -9.93
N THR A 179 -6.40 -14.61 -9.93
CA THR A 179 -5.81 -13.28 -9.66
C THR A 179 -6.17 -12.28 -10.75
N ILE A 180 -6.06 -12.66 -12.03
CA ILE A 180 -6.43 -11.80 -13.16
C ILE A 180 -7.93 -11.50 -13.12
N MET A 181 -8.76 -12.53 -12.95
CA MET A 181 -10.22 -12.39 -12.86
C MET A 181 -10.62 -11.45 -11.72
N LEU A 182 -10.11 -11.70 -10.51
CA LEU A 182 -10.40 -10.87 -9.33
C LEU A 182 -9.90 -9.44 -9.51
N GLY A 183 -8.70 -9.25 -10.05
CA GLY A 183 -8.13 -7.91 -10.30
C GLY A 183 -8.98 -7.09 -11.27
N LEU A 184 -9.38 -7.69 -12.39
CA LEU A 184 -10.24 -7.04 -13.38
C LEU A 184 -11.64 -6.75 -12.83
N MET A 185 -12.28 -7.75 -12.20
CA MET A 185 -13.64 -7.60 -11.68
C MET A 185 -13.69 -6.60 -10.51
N ALA A 186 -12.78 -6.72 -9.54
CA ALA A 186 -12.73 -5.80 -8.42
C ALA A 186 -12.40 -4.38 -8.88
N GLY A 187 -11.43 -4.21 -9.79
CA GLY A 187 -11.09 -2.91 -10.37
C GLY A 187 -12.28 -2.26 -11.07
N ALA A 188 -12.97 -3.00 -11.93
CA ALA A 188 -14.16 -2.51 -12.64
C ALA A 188 -15.29 -2.14 -11.68
N LEU A 189 -15.60 -3.00 -10.70
CA LEU A 189 -16.65 -2.74 -9.71
C LEU A 189 -16.33 -1.53 -8.82
N CYS A 190 -15.08 -1.41 -8.35
CA CYS A 190 -14.63 -0.26 -7.58
C CYS A 190 -14.71 1.04 -8.38
N LEU A 191 -14.38 1.01 -9.67
CA LEU A 191 -14.48 2.17 -10.55
C LEU A 191 -15.95 2.58 -10.76
N LEU A 192 -16.82 1.63 -11.09
CA LEU A 192 -18.24 1.90 -11.32
C LEU A 192 -18.94 2.40 -10.05
N ALA A 193 -18.75 1.71 -8.93
CA ALA A 193 -19.31 2.11 -7.65
C ALA A 193 -18.72 3.44 -7.17
N GLY A 194 -17.40 3.62 -7.30
CA GLY A 194 -16.72 4.87 -6.98
C GLY A 194 -17.25 6.05 -7.78
N LEU A 195 -17.41 5.89 -9.08
CA LEU A 195 -17.99 6.89 -9.96
C LEU A 195 -19.43 7.23 -9.56
N ALA A 196 -20.27 6.22 -9.32
CA ALA A 196 -21.66 6.42 -8.91
C ALA A 196 -21.78 7.18 -7.58
N ILE A 197 -20.99 6.77 -6.58
CA ILE A 197 -20.97 7.41 -5.25
C ILE A 197 -20.46 8.86 -5.36
N SER A 198 -19.33 9.08 -6.02
CA SER A 198 -18.76 10.42 -6.21
C SER A 198 -19.68 11.34 -7.02
N TYR A 199 -20.29 10.81 -8.08
CA TYR A 199 -21.25 11.56 -8.90
C TYR A 199 -22.47 11.98 -8.07
N ALA A 200 -23.06 11.05 -7.31
CA ALA A 200 -24.20 11.34 -6.45
C ALA A 200 -23.86 12.36 -5.35
N GLU A 201 -22.69 12.25 -4.72
CA GLU A 201 -22.25 13.20 -3.69
C GLU A 201 -22.07 14.62 -4.24
N ILE A 202 -21.48 14.77 -5.44
CA ILE A 202 -21.22 16.07 -6.05
C ILE A 202 -22.48 16.70 -6.65
N ARG A 203 -23.28 15.91 -7.40
CA ARG A 203 -24.43 16.42 -8.16
C ARG A 203 -25.74 16.43 -7.36
N ALA A 204 -25.87 15.60 -6.34
CA ALA A 204 -27.03 15.54 -5.45
C ALA A 204 -26.57 15.54 -3.97
N PRO A 205 -26.00 16.67 -3.49
CA PRO A 205 -25.49 16.76 -2.13
C PRO A 205 -26.64 16.60 -1.13
N GLY A 206 -26.53 15.57 -0.28
CA GLY A 206 -27.52 15.27 0.74
C GLY A 206 -26.92 14.42 1.87
N PRO A 207 -27.64 14.25 2.99
CA PRO A 207 -27.15 13.44 4.10
C PRO A 207 -26.91 11.97 3.67
N ALA A 208 -27.78 11.41 2.84
CA ALA A 208 -27.65 10.03 2.36
C ALA A 208 -26.41 9.81 1.48
N THR A 209 -26.16 10.70 0.50
CA THR A 209 -25.00 10.59 -0.41
C THR A 209 -23.69 10.81 0.34
N ARG A 210 -23.68 11.73 1.31
CA ARG A 210 -22.52 11.96 2.19
C ARG A 210 -22.25 10.78 3.13
N SER A 211 -23.28 10.17 3.70
CA SER A 211 -23.15 8.96 4.51
C SER A 211 -22.64 7.79 3.68
N LEU A 212 -23.13 7.63 2.45
CA LEU A 212 -22.67 6.59 1.54
C LEU A 212 -21.19 6.77 1.17
N ALA A 213 -20.78 7.99 0.83
CA ALA A 213 -19.36 8.31 0.57
C ALA A 213 -18.48 8.06 1.80
N PHE A 214 -18.95 8.43 2.99
CA PHE A 214 -18.25 8.16 4.24
C PHE A 214 -18.07 6.66 4.49
N ILE A 215 -19.16 5.87 4.41
CA ILE A 215 -19.13 4.41 4.58
C ILE A 215 -18.21 3.77 3.55
N GLY A 216 -18.27 4.21 2.30
CA GLY A 216 -17.43 3.71 1.21
C GLY A 216 -15.93 3.92 1.43
N VAL A 217 -15.54 4.90 2.26
CA VAL A 217 -14.14 5.21 2.59
C VAL A 217 -13.68 4.56 3.91
N LEU A 218 -14.60 4.14 4.80
CA LEU A 218 -14.27 3.53 6.10
C LEU A 218 -13.26 2.37 6.02
N PRO A 219 -13.34 1.43 5.03
CA PRO A 219 -12.42 0.29 4.96
C PRO A 219 -10.94 0.64 4.79
N VAL A 220 -10.59 1.89 4.40
CA VAL A 220 -9.20 2.34 4.38
C VAL A 220 -8.56 2.32 5.77
N ALA A 221 -9.34 2.55 6.82
CA ALA A 221 -8.82 2.58 8.19
C ALA A 221 -8.69 1.17 8.83
N VAL A 222 -9.17 0.12 8.16
CA VAL A 222 -9.09 -1.25 8.67
C VAL A 222 -7.82 -1.92 8.14
N PRO A 223 -6.95 -2.45 9.02
CA PRO A 223 -5.79 -3.23 8.59
C PRO A 223 -6.19 -4.38 7.68
N GLY A 224 -5.45 -4.61 6.59
CA GLY A 224 -5.78 -5.63 5.60
C GLY A 224 -5.93 -7.04 6.19
N LEU A 225 -5.06 -7.41 7.13
CA LEU A 225 -5.14 -8.71 7.81
C LEU A 225 -6.40 -8.83 8.68
N VAL A 226 -6.70 -7.81 9.48
CA VAL A 226 -7.88 -7.81 10.37
C VAL A 226 -9.15 -7.84 9.55
N PHE A 227 -9.19 -7.08 8.45
CA PHE A 227 -10.28 -7.09 7.50
C PHE A 227 -10.50 -8.50 6.91
N GLY A 228 -9.43 -9.14 6.41
CA GLY A 228 -9.49 -10.48 5.82
C GLY A 228 -9.96 -11.55 6.80
N ILE A 229 -9.41 -11.57 8.02
CA ILE A 229 -9.80 -12.54 9.06
C ILE A 229 -11.23 -12.30 9.54
N GLY A 230 -11.61 -11.02 9.74
CA GLY A 230 -12.98 -10.67 10.12
C GLY A 230 -13.98 -11.16 9.08
N LEU A 231 -13.71 -10.90 7.80
CA LEU A 231 -14.56 -11.33 6.69
C LEU A 231 -14.61 -12.87 6.58
N LEU A 232 -13.48 -13.56 6.73
CA LEU A 232 -13.43 -15.03 6.77
C LEU A 232 -14.34 -15.60 7.87
N TRP A 233 -14.30 -15.04 9.07
CA TRP A 233 -15.12 -15.49 10.19
C TRP A 233 -16.60 -15.13 10.00
N THR A 234 -16.91 -13.95 9.48
CA THR A 234 -18.29 -13.53 9.19
C THR A 234 -18.99 -14.48 8.22
N TYR A 235 -18.28 -14.93 7.18
CA TYR A 235 -18.86 -15.77 6.14
C TYR A 235 -18.70 -17.27 6.39
N LEU A 236 -18.13 -17.70 7.52
CA LEU A 236 -17.79 -19.10 7.81
C LEU A 236 -18.98 -20.08 7.67
N GLN A 237 -20.19 -19.63 7.99
CA GLN A 237 -21.42 -20.44 7.93
C GLN A 237 -22.27 -20.16 6.68
N THR A 238 -21.70 -19.50 5.68
CA THR A 238 -22.40 -19.11 4.45
C THR A 238 -21.84 -19.90 3.27
N PRO A 239 -22.59 -20.05 2.16
CA PRO A 239 -22.07 -20.69 0.95
C PRO A 239 -20.92 -19.94 0.27
N LEU A 240 -20.62 -18.71 0.73
CA LEU A 240 -19.48 -17.93 0.22
C LEU A 240 -18.14 -18.40 0.83
N TYR A 241 -18.16 -19.10 1.96
CA TYR A 241 -16.95 -19.65 2.56
C TYR A 241 -16.24 -20.62 1.60
N GLY A 242 -14.92 -20.46 1.45
CA GLY A 242 -14.12 -21.28 0.54
C GLY A 242 -14.34 -21.01 -0.95
N SER A 243 -15.19 -20.04 -1.32
CA SER A 243 -15.41 -19.66 -2.72
C SER A 243 -14.51 -18.49 -3.15
N ILE A 244 -14.32 -18.28 -4.46
CA ILE A 244 -13.62 -17.11 -4.98
C ILE A 244 -14.38 -15.79 -4.73
N TRP A 245 -15.68 -15.87 -4.54
CA TRP A 245 -16.56 -14.70 -4.41
C TRP A 245 -16.36 -13.96 -3.09
N ILE A 246 -15.93 -14.66 -2.03
CA ILE A 246 -15.54 -14.02 -0.76
C ILE A 246 -14.33 -13.10 -0.95
N LEU A 247 -13.38 -13.48 -1.84
CA LEU A 247 -12.21 -12.68 -2.17
C LEU A 247 -12.61 -11.46 -3.02
N LEU A 248 -13.53 -11.65 -3.98
CA LEU A 248 -14.05 -10.52 -4.76
C LEU A 248 -14.73 -9.50 -3.85
N LEU A 249 -15.60 -9.95 -2.95
CA LEU A 249 -16.25 -9.09 -1.96
C LEU A 249 -15.21 -8.36 -1.10
N ALA A 250 -14.19 -9.08 -0.62
CA ALA A 250 -13.12 -8.50 0.19
C ALA A 250 -12.34 -7.43 -0.58
N TYR A 251 -11.98 -7.69 -1.84
CA TYR A 251 -11.27 -6.73 -2.68
C TYR A 251 -12.13 -5.50 -2.99
N VAL A 252 -13.39 -5.68 -3.37
CA VAL A 252 -14.28 -4.55 -3.63
C VAL A 252 -14.43 -3.70 -2.37
N ALA A 253 -14.74 -4.31 -1.23
CA ALA A 253 -14.91 -3.56 0.01
C ALA A 253 -13.62 -2.85 0.47
N LYS A 254 -12.45 -3.50 0.35
CA LYS A 254 -11.17 -2.91 0.76
C LYS A 254 -10.68 -1.81 -0.18
N PHE A 255 -10.91 -1.96 -1.49
CA PHE A 255 -10.38 -1.06 -2.52
C PHE A 255 -11.38 -0.03 -3.07
N LEU A 256 -12.67 -0.13 -2.74
CA LEU A 256 -13.69 0.88 -3.07
C LEU A 256 -13.29 2.32 -2.70
N PRO A 257 -12.65 2.59 -1.54
CA PRO A 257 -12.18 3.94 -1.21
C PRO A 257 -11.31 4.57 -2.30
N TYR A 258 -10.44 3.80 -2.94
CA TYR A 258 -9.57 4.29 -4.02
C TYR A 258 -10.39 4.64 -5.27
N GLY A 259 -11.40 3.83 -5.60
CA GLY A 259 -12.34 4.11 -6.68
C GLY A 259 -13.08 5.44 -6.48
N ILE A 260 -13.57 5.69 -5.25
CA ILE A 260 -14.22 6.96 -4.87
C ILE A 260 -13.24 8.14 -5.00
N MET A 261 -12.03 8.03 -4.43
CA MET A 261 -11.05 9.12 -4.44
C MET A 261 -10.60 9.52 -5.86
N VAL A 262 -10.35 8.54 -6.73
CA VAL A 262 -9.96 8.79 -8.13
C VAL A 262 -11.13 9.40 -8.92
N SER A 263 -12.34 8.87 -8.74
CA SER A 263 -13.52 9.35 -9.47
C SER A 263 -13.94 10.75 -9.05
N HIS A 264 -13.83 11.09 -7.76
CA HIS A 264 -14.17 12.41 -7.22
C HIS A 264 -13.42 13.54 -7.95
N SER A 265 -12.12 13.37 -8.19
CA SER A 265 -11.31 14.36 -8.93
C SER A 265 -11.76 14.53 -10.39
N GLY A 266 -12.14 13.42 -11.05
CA GLY A 266 -12.62 13.45 -12.43
C GLY A 266 -13.99 14.10 -12.57
N VAL A 267 -14.94 13.76 -11.67
CA VAL A 267 -16.30 14.33 -11.70
C VAL A 267 -16.28 15.85 -11.46
N LEU A 268 -15.39 16.35 -10.59
CA LEU A 268 -15.25 17.79 -10.35
C LEU A 268 -14.80 18.59 -11.59
N GLN A 269 -14.12 17.95 -12.55
CA GLN A 269 -13.66 18.62 -13.77
C GLN A 269 -14.78 18.75 -14.82
N ILE A 270 -15.78 17.88 -14.77
CA ILE A 270 -16.91 17.90 -15.70
C ILE A 270 -17.91 18.93 -15.16
N HIS A 271 -18.06 20.05 -15.87
CA HIS A 271 -19.02 21.12 -15.54
C HIS A 271 -20.45 20.65 -15.76
#